data_AF-A0AAD2HE94-F1
#
_entry.id   AF-A0AAD2HE94-F1
#
_cell.length_a   1.000
_cell.length_b   1.000
_cell.length_c   1.000
_cell.angle_alpha   90.00
_cell.angle_beta   90.00
_cell.angle_gamma   90.00
#
_symmetry.space_group_name_H-M   'P 1'
#
loop_
_entity.id
_entity.type
_entity.pdbx_description
1 polymer ?
#
loop_
_entity_poly.entity_id
_entity_poly.type
_entity_poly.pdbx_seq_one_letter_code
_entity_poly.pdbx_strand_id
1 'polypeptide(L)'
;MGGLIKFLPVTYSLLMVGTISLMALPFVSGYYSKDLILELAYSKYSFSGTYAFVLGSLTAFLTAFYSFRLISLVFLTSPNGGKLTYLNSHESSFIMILPMIILGIFSIFLVISFQIYLLELVLIF
;
A
#
# COMPACT_ATOMS: atom_id res chain seq x y z
N MET A 1 -2.28 -8.59 20.91
CA MET A 1 -2.76 -7.64 19.86
C MET A 1 -3.80 -8.33 18.99
N GLY A 2 -4.64 -7.55 18.32
CA GLY A 2 -5.91 -7.98 17.71
C GLY A 2 -7.05 -7.10 18.25
N GLY A 3 -8.08 -6.85 17.45
CA GLY A 3 -9.29 -6.14 17.88
C GLY A 3 -9.13 -4.64 18.08
N LEU A 4 -8.12 -4.03 17.45
CA LEU A 4 -7.79 -2.60 17.62
C LEU A 4 -8.63 -1.66 16.74
N ILE A 5 -9.47 -2.18 15.84
CA ILE A 5 -10.27 -1.37 14.89
C ILE A 5 -11.14 -0.33 15.62
N LYS A 6 -11.73 -0.71 16.76
CA LYS A 6 -12.61 0.18 17.53
C LYS A 6 -11.87 1.29 18.27
N PHE A 7 -10.59 1.07 18.60
CA PHE A 7 -9.77 2.01 19.36
C PHE A 7 -8.97 2.94 18.46
N LEU A 8 -8.61 2.46 17.27
CA LEU A 8 -7.72 3.14 16.33
C LEU A 8 -8.32 3.24 14.91
N PRO A 9 -9.51 3.86 14.72
CA PRO A 9 -10.18 3.91 13.42
C PRO A 9 -9.43 4.75 12.37
N VAL A 10 -8.78 5.84 12.76
CA VAL A 10 -8.04 6.73 11.85
C VAL A 10 -6.72 6.09 11.45
N THR A 11 -6.00 5.51 12.42
CA THR A 11 -4.76 4.78 12.11
C THR A 11 -5.05 3.57 11.21
N TYR A 12 -6.17 2.87 11.43
CA TYR A 12 -6.61 1.77 10.56
C TYR A 12 -6.87 2.21 9.12
N SER A 13 -7.61 3.32 8.91
CA SER A 13 -7.93 3.78 7.56
C SER A 13 -6.69 4.23 6.80
N LEU A 14 -5.78 4.96 7.45
CA LEU A 14 -4.51 5.38 6.87
C LEU A 14 -3.61 4.18 6.52
N LEU A 15 -3.56 3.19 7.41
CA LEU A 15 -2.81 1.96 7.16
C LEU A 15 -3.42 1.14 6.02
N MET A 16 -4.75 1.10 5.91
CA MET A 16 -5.44 0.48 4.76
C MET A 16 -5.07 1.17 3.44
N VAL A 17 -5.13 2.51 3.37
CA VAL A 17 -4.73 3.25 2.17
C VAL A 17 -3.25 2.99 1.83
N GLY A 18 -2.37 3.04 2.83
CA GLY A 18 -0.94 2.80 2.64
C GLY A 18 -0.63 1.38 2.16
N THR A 19 -1.30 0.36 2.72
CA THR A 19 -1.12 -1.03 2.30
C THR A 19 -1.67 -1.29 0.90
N ILE A 20 -2.83 -0.74 0.55
CA ILE A 20 -3.38 -0.80 -0.81
C ILE A 20 -2.40 -0.17 -1.83
N SER A 21 -1.81 0.98 -1.49
CA SER A 21 -0.77 1.62 -2.31
C SER A 21 0.46 0.74 -2.45
N LEU A 22 0.95 0.17 -1.34
CA LEU A 22 2.13 -0.70 -1.34
C LEU A 22 1.92 -2.00 -2.14
N MET A 23 0.71 -2.57 -2.08
CA MET A 23 0.32 -3.77 -2.83
C MET A 23 0.20 -3.53 -4.34
N ALA A 24 0.26 -2.27 -4.79
CA ALA A 24 0.12 -1.92 -6.19
C ALA A 24 -1.23 -2.38 -6.78
N LEU A 25 -2.32 -2.19 -6.04
CA LEU A 25 -3.66 -2.38 -6.57
C LEU A 25 -3.95 -1.35 -7.69
N PRO A 26 -4.78 -1.71 -8.70
CA PRO A 26 -5.10 -0.81 -9.80
C PRO A 26 -5.64 0.53 -9.26
N PHE A 27 -5.30 1.63 -9.93
CA PHE A 27 -5.65 3.01 -9.56
C PHE A 27 -4.90 3.61 -8.35
N VAL A 28 -3.80 3.00 -7.90
CA VAL A 28 -2.98 3.56 -6.80
C VAL A 28 -1.54 3.76 -7.24
N SER A 29 -0.79 4.67 -6.59
CA SER A 29 0.54 5.11 -7.04
C SER A 29 1.57 3.98 -7.15
N GLY A 30 1.45 2.97 -6.29
CA GLY A 30 2.29 1.77 -6.36
C GLY A 30 2.09 0.96 -7.62
N TYR A 31 0.90 0.98 -8.24
CA TYR A 31 0.63 0.27 -9.50
C TYR A 31 1.47 0.80 -10.64
N TYR A 32 1.40 2.11 -10.91
CA TYR A 32 2.12 2.73 -12.02
C TYR A 32 3.65 2.61 -11.90
N SER A 33 4.18 2.66 -10.69
CA SER A 33 5.62 2.50 -10.47
C SER A 33 6.07 1.04 -10.59
N LYS A 34 5.39 0.10 -9.91
CA LYS A 34 5.80 -1.31 -9.91
C LYS A 34 5.52 -2.00 -11.24
N ASP A 35 4.37 -1.74 -11.86
CA ASP A 35 3.97 -2.41 -13.10
C ASP A 35 4.87 -1.97 -14.27
N LEU A 36 5.19 -0.67 -14.35
CA LEU A 36 6.12 -0.13 -15.34
C LEU A 36 7.52 -0.73 -15.20
N ILE A 37 8.02 -0.92 -13.98
CA ILE A 37 9.32 -1.56 -13.76
C ILE A 37 9.31 -3.02 -14.24
N LEU A 38 8.23 -3.75 -13.98
CA LEU A 38 8.09 -5.14 -14.44
C LEU A 38 7.95 -5.22 -15.96
N GLU A 39 7.18 -4.32 -16.57
CA GLU A 39 7.01 -4.25 -18.02
C GLU A 39 8.33 -3.91 -18.72
N LEU A 40 9.10 -2.95 -18.20
CA LEU A 40 10.44 -2.62 -18.69
C LEU A 40 11.45 -3.76 -18.50
N ALA A 41 11.32 -4.55 -17.44
CA ALA A 41 12.17 -5.72 -17.24
C ALA A 41 11.86 -6.80 -18.30
N TYR A 42 10.58 -6.98 -18.63
CA TYR A 42 10.13 -7.94 -19.63
C TYR A 42 10.47 -7.49 -21.07
N SER A 43 10.34 -6.20 -21.39
CA SER A 43 10.55 -5.65 -22.73
C SER A 43 12.00 -5.65 -23.21
N LYS A 44 12.98 -5.90 -22.33
CA LYS A 44 14.40 -6.01 -22.71
C LYS A 44 14.75 -7.29 -23.48
N TYR A 45 13.81 -8.24 -23.62
CA TYR A 45 13.97 -9.52 -24.35
C TYR A 45 15.30 -10.25 -24.08
N SER A 46 15.85 -10.09 -22.87
CA SER A 46 17.09 -10.73 -22.44
C SER A 46 16.80 -11.80 -21.40
N PHE A 47 17.65 -12.83 -21.32
CA PHE A 47 17.55 -13.88 -20.28
C PHE A 47 17.62 -13.29 -18.86
N SER A 48 18.34 -12.19 -18.67
CA SER A 48 18.39 -11.49 -17.38
C SER A 48 17.11 -10.70 -17.09
N GLY A 49 16.47 -10.12 -18.11
CA GLY A 49 15.21 -9.38 -17.99
C GLY A 49 14.03 -10.28 -17.60
N THR A 50 13.91 -11.45 -18.23
CA THR A 50 12.86 -12.42 -17.90
C THR A 50 13.01 -12.97 -16.49
N TYR A 51 14.25 -13.24 -16.03
CA TYR A 51 14.49 -13.67 -14.65
C TYR A 51 14.15 -12.56 -13.63
N ALA A 52 14.51 -11.31 -13.92
CA ALA A 52 14.16 -10.17 -13.10
C ALA A 52 12.63 -9.96 -13.01
N PHE A 53 11.90 -10.19 -14.10
CA PHE A 53 10.43 -10.14 -14.12
C PHE A 53 9.79 -11.23 -13.24
N VAL A 54 10.27 -12.47 -13.32
CA VAL A 54 9.75 -13.58 -12.51
C VAL A 54 10.02 -13.35 -11.03
N LEU A 55 11.25 -12.96 -10.66
CA LEU A 55 11.54 -12.63 -9.27
C LEU A 55 10.78 -11.38 -8.79
N GLY A 56 10.66 -10.36 -9.64
CA GLY A 56 9.91 -9.14 -9.37
C GLY A 56 8.43 -9.42 -9.08
N SER A 57 7.79 -10.27 -9.88
CA SER A 57 6.39 -10.67 -9.66
C SER A 57 6.22 -11.51 -8.39
N LEU A 58 7.12 -12.45 -8.11
CA LEU A 58 7.11 -13.22 -6.86
C LEU A 58 7.28 -12.34 -5.62
N THR A 59 8.23 -11.40 -5.66
CA THR A 59 8.44 -10.44 -4.55
C THR A 59 7.24 -9.51 -4.36
N ALA A 60 6.59 -9.06 -5.44
CA ALA A 60 5.35 -8.30 -5.37
C ALA A 60 4.22 -9.11 -4.71
N PHE A 61 4.09 -10.40 -5.06
CA PHE A 61 3.11 -11.30 -4.44
C PHE A 61 3.36 -11.50 -2.94
N LEU A 62 4.61 -11.77 -2.54
CA LEU A 62 5.00 -11.88 -1.13
C LEU A 62 4.71 -10.56 -0.37
N THR A 63 4.89 -9.43 -1.03
CA THR A 63 4.56 -8.11 -0.47
C THR A 63 3.09 -8.00 -0.12
N ALA A 64 2.22 -8.36 -1.06
CA ALA A 64 0.78 -8.37 -0.81
C ALA A 64 0.40 -9.34 0.32
N PHE A 65 0.99 -10.53 0.33
CA PHE A 65 0.72 -11.52 1.37
C PHE A 65 1.09 -11.01 2.78
N TYR A 66 2.30 -10.49 2.97
CA TYR A 66 2.71 -10.05 4.31
C TYR A 66 1.95 -8.80 4.77
N SER A 67 1.63 -7.87 3.86
CA SER A 67 0.86 -6.66 4.21
C SER A 67 -0.56 -7.01 4.61
N PHE A 68 -1.21 -7.96 3.94
CA PHE A 68 -2.53 -8.44 4.33
C PHE A 68 -2.49 -9.20 5.67
N ARG A 69 -1.45 -10.01 5.88
CA ARG A 69 -1.19 -10.68 7.17
C ARG A 69 -1.04 -9.68 8.32
N LEU A 70 -0.36 -8.55 8.09
CA LEU A 70 -0.17 -7.51 9.10
C LEU A 70 -1.51 -6.89 9.52
N ILE A 71 -2.33 -6.50 8.54
CA ILE A 71 -3.65 -5.89 8.80
C ILE A 71 -4.55 -6.86 9.56
N SER A 72 -4.60 -8.12 9.12
CA SER A 72 -5.42 -9.14 9.77
C SER A 72 -5.01 -9.42 11.22
N LEU A 73 -3.72 -9.49 11.50
CA LEU A 73 -3.22 -9.73 12.87
C LEU A 73 -3.46 -8.54 13.82
N VAL A 74 -3.25 -7.31 13.34
CA VAL A 74 -3.37 -6.12 14.20
C VAL A 74 -4.83 -5.75 14.44
N PHE A 75 -5.64 -5.78 13.39
CA PHE A 75 -6.97 -5.17 13.40
C PHE A 75 -8.11 -6.19 13.45
N LEU A 76 -8.09 -7.21 12.59
CA LEU A 76 -9.23 -8.14 12.41
C LEU A 76 -9.24 -9.33 13.39
N THR A 77 -8.08 -9.73 13.91
CA THR A 77 -7.97 -10.87 14.82
C THR A 77 -8.59 -10.54 16.19
N SER A 78 -9.06 -11.57 16.92
CA SER A 78 -9.58 -11.41 18.28
C SER A 78 -8.56 -10.76 19.23
N PRO A 79 -8.98 -9.92 20.17
CA PRO A 79 -8.08 -9.25 21.09
C PRO A 79 -7.34 -10.24 21.98
N ASN A 80 -6.04 -10.40 21.72
CA ASN A 80 -5.14 -11.28 22.47
C ASN A 80 -4.17 -10.45 23.34
N GLY A 81 -4.70 -9.52 24.14
CA GLY A 81 -3.91 -8.62 25.01
C GLY A 81 -4.59 -8.40 26.37
N GLY A 82 -3.84 -7.90 27.35
CA GLY A 82 -4.39 -7.62 28.68
C GLY A 82 -5.41 -6.48 28.67
N LYS A 83 -6.46 -6.53 29.51
CA LYS A 83 -7.52 -5.49 29.53
C LYS A 83 -6.98 -4.06 29.70
N LEU A 84 -5.92 -3.88 30.49
CA LEU A 84 -5.26 -2.58 30.72
C LEU A 84 -4.66 -1.98 29.45
N THR A 85 -4.15 -2.80 28.52
CA THR A 85 -3.54 -2.29 27.28
C THR A 85 -4.59 -1.73 26.32
N TYR A 86 -5.83 -2.24 26.37
CA TYR A 86 -6.94 -1.73 25.56
C TYR A 86 -7.60 -0.49 26.19
N LEU A 87 -7.56 -0.35 27.52
CA LEU A 87 -8.09 0.85 28.18
C LEU A 87 -7.22 2.08 27.94
N ASN A 88 -5.90 1.90 27.83
CA ASN A 88 -4.95 2.97 27.55
C ASN A 88 -4.69 3.18 26.05
N SER A 89 -5.28 2.36 25.16
CA SER A 89 -5.10 2.53 23.72
C SER A 89 -5.94 3.70 23.23
N HIS A 90 -5.25 4.73 22.74
CA HIS A 90 -5.82 5.93 22.14
C HIS A 90 -5.12 6.20 20.82
N GLU A 91 -5.81 6.91 19.94
CA GLU A 91 -5.21 7.41 18.69
C GLU A 91 -3.99 8.29 18.98
N SER A 92 -3.05 8.30 18.04
CA SER A 92 -1.88 9.15 18.14
C SER A 92 -2.25 10.63 18.17
N SER A 93 -1.38 11.46 18.72
CA SER A 93 -1.60 12.91 18.76
C SER A 93 -1.79 13.50 17.36
N PHE A 94 -2.52 14.61 17.28
CA PHE A 94 -2.82 15.29 16.01
C PHE A 94 -1.56 15.64 15.20
N ILE A 95 -0.45 15.92 15.89
CA ILE A 95 0.84 16.26 15.30
C ILE A 95 1.42 15.08 14.49
N MET A 96 1.07 13.83 14.84
CA MET A 96 1.50 12.64 14.11
C MET A 96 0.50 12.22 13.02
N ILE A 97 -0.79 12.37 13.29
CA ILE A 97 -1.86 12.04 12.32
C ILE A 97 -1.78 12.97 11.10
N LEU A 98 -1.48 14.25 11.30
CA LEU A 98 -1.47 15.26 10.23
C LEU A 98 -0.48 14.92 9.10
N PRO A 99 0.81 14.61 9.36
CA PRO A 99 1.72 14.07 8.35
C PRO A 99 1.19 12.82 7.64
N MET A 100 0.60 11.88 8.38
CA MET A 100 0.10 10.64 7.79
C MET A 100 -1.07 10.87 6.84
N ILE A 101 -2.00 11.77 7.18
CA ILE A 101 -3.10 12.18 6.31
C ILE A 101 -2.57 12.83 5.04
N ILE A 102 -1.61 13.76 5.17
CA ILE A 102 -0.99 14.44 4.02
C ILE A 102 -0.38 13.41 3.08
N LEU A 103 0.42 12.47 3.61
CA LEU A 103 1.03 11.39 2.82
C LEU A 103 -0.02 10.47 2.17
N GLY A 104 -1.08 10.13 2.91
CA GLY A 104 -2.20 9.35 2.39
C GLY A 104 -2.87 10.03 1.20
N ILE A 105 -3.12 11.33 1.28
CA ILE A 105 -3.69 12.13 0.19
C ILE A 105 -2.73 12.14 -1.01
N PHE A 106 -1.44 12.39 -0.80
CA PHE A 106 -0.45 12.37 -1.88
C PHE A 106 -0.39 11.01 -2.59
N SER A 107 -0.55 9.91 -1.86
CA SER A 107 -0.54 8.56 -2.44
C SER A 107 -1.67 8.31 -3.45
N ILE A 108 -2.79 9.04 -3.32
CA ILE A 108 -3.95 8.95 -4.21
C ILE A 108 -3.92 10.06 -5.27
N PHE A 109 -3.59 11.30 -4.87
CA PHE A 109 -3.64 12.45 -5.77
C PHE A 109 -2.58 12.41 -6.88
N LEU A 110 -1.35 11.96 -6.57
CA LEU A 110 -0.29 11.80 -7.58
C LEU A 110 -0.70 10.85 -8.71
N VAL A 111 -1.60 9.91 -8.43
CA VAL A 111 -2.09 8.92 -9.39
C VAL A 111 -2.96 9.56 -10.47
N ILE A 112 -3.91 10.39 -10.05
CA ILE A 112 -4.87 11.01 -10.96
C ILE A 112 -4.11 11.85 -11.98
N SER A 113 -3.14 12.65 -11.51
CA SER A 113 -2.30 13.47 -12.37
C SER A 113 -1.43 12.64 -13.33
N PHE A 114 -0.82 11.55 -12.85
CA PHE A 114 0.01 10.69 -13.68
C PHE A 114 -0.80 9.93 -14.75
N GLN A 115 -2.00 9.46 -14.38
CA GLN A 115 -2.91 8.79 -15.31
C GLN A 115 -3.36 9.73 -16.42
N ILE A 116 -3.69 10.98 -16.09
CA ILE A 116 -4.06 12.01 -17.09
C ILE A 116 -2.90 12.23 -18.07
N TYR A 117 -1.67 12.37 -17.57
CA TYR A 117 -0.48 12.56 -18.42
C TYR A 117 -0.23 11.37 -19.35
N LEU A 118 -0.36 10.14 -18.84
CA LEU A 118 -0.17 8.93 -19.64
C LEU A 118 -1.23 8.79 -20.73
N LEU A 119 -2.47 9.17 -20.44
CA LEU A 119 -3.59 9.14 -21.39
C LEU A 119 -3.43 10.19 -22.50
N GLU A 120 -2.93 11.39 -22.17
CA GLU A 120 -2.55 12.40 -23.16
C GLU A 120 -1.41 11.91 -24.06
N LEU A 121 -0.38 11.27 -23.50
CA LEU A 121 0.75 10.78 -24.27
C LEU A 121 0.34 9.70 -25.27
N VAL A 122 -0.55 8.79 -24.88
CA VAL A 122 -1.09 7.73 -25.77
C VAL A 122 -2.00 8.30 -26.86
N LEU A 123 -2.75 9.38 -26.61
CA LEU A 123 -3.60 10.02 -27.62
C LEU A 123 -2.79 10.79 -28.70
N ILE A 124 -1.52 11.08 -28.45
CA ILE A 124 -0.63 11.82 -29.34
C ILE A 124 0.13 10.88 -30.30
N PHE A 125 0.15 9.57 -30.04
CA PHE A 125 0.75 8.53 -30.90
C PHE A 125 -0.32 7.64 -31.55
#